data_AF-A0A3B8SWD2-F1
#
_entry.id   AF-A0A3B8SWD2-F1
#
_cell.length_a   1.000
_cell.length_b   1.000
_cell.length_c   1.000
_cell.angle_alpha   90.00
_cell.angle_beta   90.00
_cell.angle_gamma   90.00
#
_symmetry.space_group_name_H-M   'P 1'
#
loop_
_entity.id
_entity.type
_entity.pdbx_description
1 polymer ?
#
loop_
_entity_poly.entity_id
_entity_poly.type
_entity_poly.pdbx_seq_one_letter_code
_entity_poly.pdbx_strand_id
1 'polypeptide(L)'
;MASNDYLDKNIYPKINAAIKKPSFKQGLNMFFGKYLNKNRDKFSAIGPCENIFFTVDYQEYLFEIFGVTSEEVKECMRISSHIKDSDTGQTVNPFNLMMSVAVKCLYDNKMTQERTMTSFLMYMSIFPSTYTKYFKFKPNRAIMEYTVNNMSIRFDIKNIGYFKTLQQSAEGAYMNNIPDFEKKLKTKSKQSSDFMYCYYVLDTKNRINSLLKNIRGEFEKSHQNQNFLNFTDEVTDDEKNYHVNESDSLKLRKLVQNITTAFYIQMPDSNLIDYASKISDVSVNQLKSIIFKVQNKVSRDDVFKLIESIVNEYVVVKEHKLDDIHTNNFLIFALKLFGVNTKAPANIKVIKECLSTFLLKGADIKDVNRNKKTKDLTRAVYIYFVLMIQQKA
;
A
#
# COMPACT_ATOMS: atom_id res chain seq x y z
N MET A 1 -25.94 -3.31 -37.69
CA MET A 1 -25.65 -3.53 -36.26
C MET A 1 -25.40 -2.17 -35.64
N ALA A 2 -26.22 -1.75 -34.68
CA ALA A 2 -25.96 -0.51 -33.94
C ALA A 2 -24.57 -0.62 -33.26
N SER A 3 -23.75 0.42 -33.40
CA SER A 3 -22.43 0.46 -32.75
C SER A 3 -22.66 0.66 -31.25
N ASN A 4 -22.44 -0.40 -30.46
CA ASN A 4 -22.61 -0.42 -29.02
C ASN A 4 -21.38 0.17 -28.30
N ASP A 5 -20.94 1.35 -28.74
CA ASP A 5 -19.75 2.03 -28.21
C ASP A 5 -20.18 3.34 -27.53
N TYR A 6 -21.26 3.29 -26.74
CA TYR A 6 -21.90 4.47 -26.19
C TYR A 6 -21.05 5.11 -25.10
N LEU A 7 -20.35 4.32 -24.29
CA LEU A 7 -19.42 4.82 -23.28
C LEU A 7 -18.25 5.56 -23.95
N ASP A 8 -17.72 5.04 -25.06
CA ASP A 8 -16.65 5.72 -25.80
C ASP A 8 -17.12 6.98 -26.53
N LYS A 9 -18.36 7.01 -27.01
CA LYS A 9 -18.90 8.19 -27.70
C LYS A 9 -19.28 9.31 -26.75
N ASN A 10 -19.84 8.97 -25.59
CA ASN A 10 -20.51 9.93 -24.72
C ASN A 10 -19.74 10.23 -23.42
N ILE A 11 -19.04 9.24 -22.86
CA ILE A 11 -18.37 9.35 -21.56
C ILE A 11 -16.87 9.62 -21.73
N TYR A 12 -16.19 8.85 -22.58
CA TYR A 12 -14.75 8.99 -22.81
C TYR A 12 -14.32 10.42 -23.17
N PRO A 13 -15.00 11.18 -24.06
CA PRO A 13 -14.56 12.52 -24.43
C PRO A 13 -14.62 13.51 -23.25
N LYS A 14 -15.61 13.35 -22.35
CA LYS A 14 -15.76 14.18 -21.16
C LYS A 14 -14.65 13.92 -20.15
N ILE A 15 -14.36 12.63 -19.90
CA ILE A 15 -13.22 12.21 -19.07
C ILE A 15 -11.91 12.76 -19.67
N ASN A 16 -11.71 12.60 -20.98
CA ASN A 16 -10.50 13.08 -21.65
C ASN A 16 -10.33 14.60 -21.57
N ALA A 17 -11.44 15.36 -21.56
CA ALA A 17 -11.41 16.80 -21.31
C ALA A 17 -11.10 17.13 -19.84
N ALA A 18 -11.67 16.37 -18.89
CA ALA A 18 -11.44 16.56 -17.47
C ALA A 18 -9.99 16.29 -17.06
N ILE A 19 -9.38 15.19 -17.51
CA ILE A 19 -8.00 14.82 -17.14
C ILE A 19 -6.92 15.80 -17.63
N LYS A 20 -7.26 16.63 -18.63
CA LYS A 20 -6.39 17.68 -19.16
C LYS A 20 -6.38 18.95 -18.31
N LYS A 21 -7.34 19.10 -17.38
CA LYS A 21 -7.38 20.24 -16.46
C LYS A 21 -6.28 20.12 -15.41
N PRO A 22 -5.54 21.19 -15.07
CA PRO A 22 -4.51 21.14 -14.02
C PRO A 22 -5.06 20.67 -12.66
N SER A 23 -6.31 21.01 -12.35
CA SER A 23 -6.99 20.64 -11.11
C SER A 23 -7.25 19.14 -10.97
N PHE A 24 -7.30 18.38 -12.08
CA PHE A 24 -7.60 16.95 -12.04
C PHE A 24 -6.59 16.16 -11.19
N LYS A 25 -5.29 16.34 -11.48
CA LYS A 25 -4.22 15.62 -10.76
C LYS A 25 -4.23 15.95 -9.28
N GLN A 26 -4.39 17.23 -8.94
CA GLN A 26 -4.45 17.68 -7.56
C GLN A 26 -5.67 17.10 -6.83
N GLY A 27 -6.85 17.15 -7.45
CA GLY A 27 -8.09 16.61 -6.90
C GLY A 27 -8.02 15.11 -6.64
N LEU A 28 -7.51 14.34 -7.61
CA LEU A 28 -7.35 12.89 -7.49
C LEU A 28 -6.32 12.52 -6.42
N ASN A 29 -5.15 13.16 -6.41
CA ASN A 29 -4.11 12.90 -5.41
C ASN A 29 -4.58 13.22 -3.99
N MET A 30 -5.26 14.36 -3.82
CA MET A 30 -5.79 14.79 -2.52
C MET A 30 -6.83 13.78 -1.99
N PHE A 31 -7.74 13.35 -2.86
CA PHE A 31 -8.76 12.36 -2.48
C PHE A 31 -8.16 10.99 -2.18
N PHE A 32 -7.25 10.51 -3.03
CA PHE A 32 -6.57 9.24 -2.82
C PHE A 32 -5.80 9.24 -1.49
N GLY A 33 -5.02 10.30 -1.21
CA GLY A 33 -4.32 10.46 0.06
C GLY A 33 -5.27 10.50 1.26
N LYS A 34 -6.36 11.26 1.17
CA LYS A 34 -7.39 11.32 2.23
C LYS A 34 -8.03 9.95 2.48
N TYR A 35 -8.36 9.21 1.41
CA TYR A 35 -8.96 7.88 1.50
C TYR A 35 -8.01 6.87 2.15
N LEU A 36 -6.73 6.88 1.76
CA LEU A 36 -5.71 6.04 2.39
C LEU A 36 -5.51 6.38 3.86
N ASN A 37 -5.35 7.66 4.19
CA ASN A 37 -5.12 8.12 5.57
C ASN A 37 -6.29 7.76 6.49
N LYS A 38 -7.54 7.95 6.02
CA LYS A 38 -8.74 7.59 6.80
C LYS A 38 -8.83 6.08 7.10
N ASN A 39 -8.25 5.24 6.24
CA ASN A 39 -8.28 3.78 6.37
C ASN A 39 -6.91 3.19 6.70
N ARG A 40 -5.97 4.00 7.22
CA ARG A 40 -4.58 3.63 7.47
C ARG A 40 -4.47 2.33 8.26
N ASP A 41 -5.16 2.23 9.39
CA ASP A 41 -5.07 1.07 10.28
C ASP A 41 -5.54 -0.23 9.63
N LYS A 42 -6.52 -0.12 8.72
CA LYS A 42 -7.06 -1.27 7.98
C LYS A 42 -6.12 -1.71 6.87
N PHE A 43 -5.46 -0.77 6.20
CA PHE A 43 -4.46 -1.08 5.17
C PHE A 43 -3.14 -1.58 5.75
N SER A 44 -2.77 -1.10 6.94
CA SER A 44 -1.60 -1.55 7.69
C SER A 44 -1.81 -2.88 8.43
N ALA A 45 -3.03 -3.41 8.45
CA ALA A 45 -3.30 -4.71 9.05
C ALA A 45 -2.60 -5.85 8.29
N ILE A 46 -2.37 -6.98 8.98
CA ILE A 46 -1.76 -8.17 8.40
C ILE A 46 -2.61 -8.79 7.27
N GLY A 47 -3.92 -8.56 7.30
CA GLY A 47 -4.88 -9.07 6.34
C GLY A 47 -6.27 -8.45 6.51
N PRO A 48 -7.32 -9.05 5.91
CA PRO A 48 -8.67 -8.51 5.87
C PRO A 48 -9.40 -8.63 7.23
N CYS A 49 -8.85 -8.00 8.27
CA CYS A 49 -9.39 -7.99 9.63
C CYS A 49 -10.65 -7.12 9.76
N GLU A 50 -10.81 -6.14 8.87
CA GLU A 50 -11.93 -5.22 8.86
C GLU A 50 -12.37 -4.90 7.44
N ASN A 51 -13.65 -4.54 7.29
CA ASN A 51 -14.14 -4.03 6.03
C ASN A 51 -13.67 -2.59 5.79
N ILE A 52 -13.31 -2.28 4.54
CA ILE A 52 -12.83 -0.96 4.12
C ILE A 52 -13.92 -0.35 3.24
N PHE A 53 -14.78 0.46 3.83
CA PHE A 53 -15.95 1.01 3.14
C PHE A 53 -15.59 2.06 2.08
N PHE A 54 -16.44 2.13 1.06
CA PHE A 54 -16.42 3.13 0.01
C PHE A 54 -17.81 3.75 -0.09
N THR A 55 -17.95 5.03 0.30
CA THR A 55 -19.25 5.67 0.46
C THR A 55 -19.79 6.24 -0.86
N VAL A 56 -21.07 6.62 -0.88
CA VAL A 56 -21.70 7.27 -2.04
C VAL A 56 -21.07 8.64 -2.28
N ASP A 57 -20.80 9.43 -1.24
CA ASP A 57 -20.12 10.73 -1.34
C ASP A 57 -18.76 10.63 -2.07
N TYR A 58 -18.04 9.51 -1.88
CA TYR A 58 -16.78 9.25 -2.58
C TYR A 58 -16.99 9.01 -4.07
N GLN A 59 -18.08 8.36 -4.45
CA GLN A 59 -18.45 8.14 -5.84
C GLN A 59 -18.82 9.48 -6.49
N GLU A 60 -19.65 10.28 -5.83
CA GLU A 60 -20.08 11.60 -6.31
C GLU A 60 -18.89 12.54 -6.53
N TYR A 61 -17.97 12.61 -5.58
CA TYR A 61 -16.76 13.42 -5.72
C TYR A 61 -15.86 12.97 -6.88
N LEU A 62 -15.77 11.66 -7.15
CA LEU A 62 -15.01 11.15 -8.28
C LEU A 62 -15.71 11.41 -9.62
N PHE A 63 -17.05 11.31 -9.67
CA PHE A 63 -17.84 11.76 -10.81
C PHE A 63 -17.55 13.23 -11.15
N GLU A 64 -17.53 14.11 -10.14
CA GLU A 64 -17.19 15.52 -10.30
C GLU A 64 -15.77 15.72 -10.87
N ILE A 65 -14.76 15.03 -10.31
CA ILE A 65 -13.37 15.09 -10.81
C ILE A 65 -13.29 14.70 -12.29
N PHE A 66 -14.02 13.65 -12.69
CA PHE A 66 -14.01 13.15 -14.05
C PHE A 66 -14.95 13.92 -14.99
N GLY A 67 -15.72 14.88 -14.48
CA GLY A 67 -16.62 15.72 -15.27
C GLY A 67 -17.76 14.94 -15.91
N VAL A 68 -18.25 13.90 -15.23
CA VAL A 68 -19.32 13.00 -15.68
C VAL A 68 -20.33 12.84 -14.56
N THR A 69 -21.61 12.74 -14.89
CA THR A 69 -22.69 12.45 -13.93
C THR A 69 -23.10 10.99 -13.97
N SER A 70 -23.71 10.51 -12.88
CA SER A 70 -24.25 9.14 -12.81
C SER A 70 -25.32 8.90 -13.88
N GLU A 71 -26.17 9.90 -14.11
CA GLU A 71 -27.30 9.88 -15.05
C GLU A 71 -26.83 9.71 -16.50
N GLU A 72 -25.74 10.37 -16.89
CA GLU A 72 -25.16 10.23 -18.23
C GLU A 72 -24.67 8.81 -18.51
N VAL A 73 -24.07 8.17 -17.49
CA VAL A 73 -23.61 6.79 -17.62
C VAL A 73 -24.81 5.85 -17.64
N LYS A 74 -25.82 6.04 -16.78
CA LYS A 74 -27.07 5.26 -16.79
C LYS A 74 -27.75 5.31 -18.16
N GLU A 75 -27.74 6.46 -18.83
CA GLU A 75 -28.31 6.56 -20.17
C GLU A 75 -27.53 5.74 -21.20
N CYS A 76 -26.20 5.71 -21.13
CA CYS A 76 -25.39 4.82 -21.95
C CYS A 76 -25.69 3.33 -21.65
N MET A 77 -25.87 2.98 -20.38
CA MET A 77 -26.24 1.62 -19.95
C MET A 77 -27.59 1.21 -20.55
N ARG A 78 -28.59 2.09 -20.49
CA ARG A 78 -29.96 1.84 -20.98
C ARG A 78 -30.01 1.56 -22.48
N ILE A 79 -29.18 2.24 -23.27
CA ILE A 79 -29.17 2.12 -24.74
C ILE A 79 -28.27 0.96 -25.19
N SER A 80 -27.24 0.60 -24.41
CA SER A 80 -26.27 -0.42 -24.80
C SER A 80 -26.81 -1.84 -24.63
N SER A 81 -26.91 -2.60 -25.72
CA SER A 81 -27.38 -3.99 -25.66
C SER A 81 -26.41 -4.96 -24.97
N HIS A 82 -25.16 -4.53 -24.71
CA HIS A 82 -24.14 -5.30 -23.99
C HIS A 82 -24.10 -4.98 -22.50
N ILE A 83 -24.62 -3.83 -22.11
CA ILE A 83 -24.80 -3.45 -20.71
C ILE A 83 -26.25 -3.78 -20.34
N LYS A 84 -26.64 -5.05 -20.48
CA LYS A 84 -27.91 -5.50 -19.91
C LYS A 84 -27.77 -5.46 -18.40
N ASP A 85 -28.80 -4.98 -17.72
CA ASP A 85 -29.02 -5.14 -16.28
C ASP A 85 -28.97 -6.65 -15.95
N SER A 86 -27.76 -7.19 -15.84
CA SER A 86 -27.54 -8.58 -15.50
C SER A 86 -27.78 -8.77 -14.01
N ASP A 87 -28.05 -10.00 -13.59
CA ASP A 87 -28.19 -10.50 -12.20
C ASP A 87 -27.00 -10.18 -11.25
N THR A 88 -26.08 -9.30 -11.68
CA THR A 88 -24.95 -8.77 -10.92
C THR A 88 -25.01 -7.25 -10.69
N GLY A 89 -26.18 -6.60 -10.84
CA GLY A 89 -26.39 -5.14 -10.89
C GLY A 89 -25.71 -4.25 -9.83
N GLN A 90 -25.22 -4.81 -8.73
CA GLN A 90 -24.37 -4.06 -7.79
C GLN A 90 -22.94 -3.81 -8.31
N THR A 91 -22.39 -4.68 -9.15
CA THR A 91 -21.00 -4.58 -9.62
C THR A 91 -20.88 -3.77 -10.90
N VAL A 92 -21.67 -4.10 -11.92
CA VAL A 92 -21.73 -3.32 -13.16
C VAL A 92 -22.74 -2.20 -12.94
N ASN A 93 -22.25 -1.11 -12.37
CA ASN A 93 -23.05 0.07 -12.02
C ASN A 93 -22.44 1.33 -12.67
N PRO A 94 -23.17 2.47 -12.68
CA PRO A 94 -22.71 3.70 -13.33
C PRO A 94 -21.31 4.14 -12.88
N PHE A 95 -21.02 4.05 -11.58
CA PHE A 95 -19.74 4.45 -11.02
C PHE A 95 -18.60 3.57 -11.53
N ASN A 96 -18.73 2.25 -11.41
CA ASN A 96 -17.67 1.32 -11.83
C ASN A 96 -17.44 1.34 -13.35
N LEU A 97 -18.49 1.56 -14.15
CA LEU A 97 -18.34 1.76 -15.59
C LEU A 97 -17.61 3.05 -15.92
N MET A 98 -17.95 4.17 -15.27
CA MET A 98 -17.21 5.43 -15.41
C MET A 98 -15.73 5.24 -15.07
N MET A 99 -15.43 4.59 -13.94
CA MET A 99 -14.05 4.32 -13.51
C MET A 99 -13.30 3.44 -14.52
N SER A 100 -13.98 2.46 -15.11
CA SER A 100 -13.43 1.61 -16.18
C SER A 100 -13.06 2.43 -17.43
N VAL A 101 -13.92 3.35 -17.87
CA VAL A 101 -13.63 4.29 -18.96
C VAL A 101 -12.47 5.22 -18.59
N ALA A 102 -12.45 5.71 -17.34
CA ALA A 102 -11.38 6.57 -16.82
C ALA A 102 -10.01 5.88 -16.85
N VAL A 103 -9.93 4.62 -16.40
CA VAL A 103 -8.68 3.83 -16.44
C VAL A 103 -8.16 3.71 -17.87
N LYS A 104 -9.03 3.43 -18.84
CA LYS A 104 -8.64 3.39 -20.26
C LYS A 104 -8.16 4.76 -20.75
N CYS A 105 -8.89 5.83 -20.45
CA CYS A 105 -8.50 7.19 -20.88
C CYS A 105 -7.13 7.61 -20.31
N LEU A 106 -6.86 7.29 -19.05
CA LEU A 106 -5.57 7.53 -18.40
C LEU A 106 -4.45 6.66 -19.00
N TYR A 107 -4.76 5.43 -19.40
CA TYR A 107 -3.83 4.57 -20.13
C TYR A 107 -3.44 5.18 -21.48
N ASP A 108 -4.42 5.59 -22.29
CA ASP A 108 -4.21 6.18 -23.62
C ASP A 108 -3.37 7.48 -23.55
N ASN A 109 -3.52 8.24 -22.46
CA ASN A 109 -2.77 9.48 -22.19
C ASN A 109 -1.45 9.25 -21.41
N LYS A 110 -1.03 7.99 -21.19
CA LYS A 110 0.22 7.63 -20.48
C LYS A 110 0.32 8.17 -19.04
N MET A 111 -0.82 8.34 -18.37
CA MET A 111 -0.93 8.84 -17.00
C MET A 111 -0.87 7.68 -15.99
N THR A 112 0.30 7.04 -15.89
CA THR A 112 0.47 5.77 -15.16
C THR A 112 0.10 5.86 -13.67
N GLN A 113 0.50 6.93 -12.98
CA GLN A 113 0.24 7.09 -11.56
C GLN A 113 -1.25 7.26 -11.28
N GLU A 114 -1.90 8.16 -12.01
CA GLU A 114 -3.33 8.45 -11.91
C GLU A 114 -4.16 7.22 -12.31
N ARG A 115 -3.71 6.46 -13.31
CA ARG A 115 -4.31 5.17 -13.69
C ARG A 115 -4.28 4.18 -12.54
N THR A 116 -3.12 3.97 -11.91
CA THR A 116 -2.99 3.05 -10.76
C THR A 116 -3.92 3.48 -9.61
N MET A 117 -3.99 4.77 -9.30
CA MET A 117 -4.91 5.29 -8.29
C MET A 117 -6.37 5.01 -8.65
N THR A 118 -6.77 5.31 -9.89
CA THR A 118 -8.14 5.13 -10.37
C THR A 118 -8.55 3.65 -10.35
N SER A 119 -7.68 2.75 -10.83
CA SER A 119 -7.89 1.30 -10.77
C SER A 119 -8.06 0.81 -9.33
N PHE A 120 -7.25 1.31 -8.40
CA PHE A 120 -7.36 0.96 -6.99
C PHE A 120 -8.68 1.47 -6.37
N LEU A 121 -9.09 2.70 -6.68
CA LEU A 121 -10.36 3.25 -6.17
C LEU A 121 -11.57 2.46 -6.68
N MET A 122 -11.57 2.03 -7.95
CA MET A 122 -12.59 1.12 -8.49
C MET A 122 -12.55 -0.25 -7.81
N TYR A 123 -11.36 -0.79 -7.53
CA TYR A 123 -11.24 -2.03 -6.76
C TYR A 123 -11.86 -1.88 -5.37
N MET A 124 -11.62 -0.74 -4.73
CA MET A 124 -12.13 -0.44 -3.39
C MET A 124 -13.63 -0.11 -3.34
N SER A 125 -14.27 0.30 -4.43
CA SER A 125 -15.73 0.42 -4.47
C SER A 125 -16.44 -0.95 -4.52
N ILE A 126 -15.80 -1.95 -5.13
CA ILE A 126 -16.32 -3.33 -5.23
C ILE A 126 -15.95 -4.16 -3.98
N PHE A 127 -14.87 -3.79 -3.29
CA PHE A 127 -14.34 -4.52 -2.14
C PHE A 127 -15.37 -4.78 -1.03
N PRO A 128 -16.18 -3.82 -0.55
CA PRO A 128 -17.03 -4.00 0.64
C PRO A 128 -18.10 -5.08 0.49
N SER A 129 -18.74 -5.15 -0.68
CA SER A 129 -19.77 -6.14 -0.98
C SER A 129 -19.16 -7.54 -1.06
N THR A 130 -17.97 -7.64 -1.65
CA THR A 130 -17.24 -8.90 -1.76
C THR A 130 -16.64 -9.34 -0.43
N TYR A 131 -16.17 -8.41 0.40
CA TYR A 131 -15.71 -8.67 1.77
C TYR A 131 -16.80 -9.34 2.60
N THR A 132 -18.00 -8.76 2.61
CA THR A 132 -19.12 -9.22 3.44
C THR A 132 -19.58 -10.63 3.05
N LYS A 133 -19.37 -11.04 1.79
CA LYS A 133 -19.62 -12.41 1.32
C LYS A 133 -18.72 -13.45 2.00
N TYR A 134 -17.46 -13.13 2.31
CA TYR A 134 -16.49 -14.06 2.89
C TYR A 134 -16.28 -13.87 4.40
N PHE A 135 -16.44 -12.64 4.90
CA PHE A 135 -16.26 -12.27 6.30
C PHE A 135 -17.53 -11.59 6.82
N LYS A 136 -18.59 -12.39 6.99
CA LYS A 136 -19.88 -11.92 7.55
C LYS A 136 -19.71 -11.35 8.96
N PHE A 137 -18.80 -11.94 9.74
CA PHE A 137 -18.39 -11.47 11.06
C PHE A 137 -16.92 -11.04 11.02
N LYS A 138 -16.57 -10.06 11.85
CA LYS A 138 -15.20 -9.57 11.98
C LYS A 138 -14.28 -10.74 12.35
N PRO A 139 -13.30 -11.12 11.50
CA PRO A 139 -12.41 -12.22 11.81
C PRO A 139 -11.52 -11.85 13.00
N ASN A 140 -11.26 -12.82 13.88
CA ASN A 140 -10.35 -12.63 15.01
C ASN A 140 -8.94 -12.30 14.50
N ARG A 141 -8.36 -11.20 15.00
CA ARG A 141 -7.07 -10.69 14.54
C ARG A 141 -5.91 -11.65 14.83
N ALA A 142 -5.89 -12.26 16.01
CA ALA A 142 -4.81 -13.18 16.40
C ALA A 142 -4.78 -14.44 15.50
N ILE A 143 -5.96 -14.95 15.13
CA ILE A 143 -6.07 -16.08 14.20
C ILE A 143 -5.62 -15.63 12.80
N MET A 144 -6.05 -14.46 12.33
CA MET A 144 -5.63 -13.94 11.02
C MET A 144 -4.11 -13.71 10.94
N GLU A 145 -3.50 -13.19 12.02
CA GLU A 145 -2.04 -13.04 12.14
C GLU A 145 -1.34 -14.40 12.03
N TYR A 146 -1.81 -15.40 12.79
CA TYR A 146 -1.29 -16.75 12.67
C TYR A 146 -1.44 -17.29 11.24
N THR A 147 -2.63 -17.13 10.65
CA THR A 147 -2.92 -17.60 9.29
C THR A 147 -1.94 -17.00 8.30
N VAL A 148 -1.85 -15.68 8.19
CA VAL A 148 -1.00 -15.01 7.17
C VAL A 148 0.47 -15.36 7.36
N ASN A 149 0.96 -15.43 8.59
CA ASN A 149 2.34 -15.81 8.88
C ASN A 149 2.65 -17.25 8.44
N ASN A 150 1.69 -18.16 8.59
CA ASN A 150 1.83 -19.58 8.25
C ASN A 150 1.33 -19.94 6.84
N MET A 151 0.79 -18.99 6.07
CA MET A 151 0.45 -19.22 4.66
C MET A 151 1.69 -19.63 3.85
N SER A 152 1.49 -20.30 2.71
CA SER A 152 2.57 -20.55 1.76
C SER A 152 3.11 -19.23 1.17
N ILE A 153 4.41 -19.18 0.87
CA ILE A 153 5.08 -18.05 0.18
C ILE A 153 4.44 -17.78 -1.19
N ARG A 154 3.69 -18.71 -1.79
CA ARG A 154 2.94 -18.45 -3.03
C ARG A 154 1.86 -17.37 -2.90
N PHE A 155 1.43 -17.04 -1.67
CA PHE A 155 0.41 -16.04 -1.43
C PHE A 155 1.06 -14.66 -1.29
N ASP A 156 0.72 -13.74 -2.19
CA ASP A 156 1.27 -12.39 -2.21
C ASP A 156 1.15 -11.67 -0.86
N ILE A 157 0.04 -11.86 -0.15
CA ILE A 157 -0.20 -11.23 1.16
C ILE A 157 0.90 -11.54 2.17
N LYS A 158 1.52 -12.72 2.10
CA LYS A 158 2.64 -13.11 2.97
C LYS A 158 3.94 -12.38 2.60
N ASN A 159 4.23 -12.23 1.32
CA ASN A 159 5.50 -11.66 0.85
C ASN A 159 5.49 -10.13 0.86
N ILE A 160 4.43 -9.55 0.32
CA ILE A 160 4.35 -8.12 0.03
C ILE A 160 3.39 -7.38 0.95
N GLY A 161 2.65 -8.09 1.81
CA GLY A 161 1.72 -7.52 2.77
C GLY A 161 0.38 -7.12 2.16
N TYR A 162 -0.62 -6.95 3.02
CA TYR A 162 -2.03 -6.83 2.63
C TYR A 162 -2.31 -5.68 1.66
N PHE A 163 -1.92 -4.45 2.00
CA PHE A 163 -2.17 -3.30 1.13
C PHE A 163 -1.56 -3.46 -0.27
N LYS A 164 -0.31 -3.89 -0.35
CA LYS A 164 0.38 -4.04 -1.64
C LYS A 164 -0.24 -5.17 -2.47
N THR A 165 -0.74 -6.23 -1.82
CA THR A 165 -1.53 -7.26 -2.49
C THR A 165 -2.83 -6.70 -3.07
N LEU A 166 -3.53 -5.83 -2.34
CA LEU A 166 -4.72 -5.15 -2.89
C LEU A 166 -4.36 -4.27 -4.10
N GLN A 167 -3.27 -3.50 -4.02
CA GLN A 167 -2.78 -2.69 -5.13
C GLN A 167 -2.42 -3.54 -6.35
N GLN A 168 -1.59 -4.56 -6.19
CA GLN A 168 -1.19 -5.45 -7.30
C GLN A 168 -2.38 -6.20 -7.90
N SER A 169 -3.35 -6.60 -7.08
CA SER A 169 -4.59 -7.22 -7.55
C SER A 169 -5.40 -6.25 -8.42
N ALA A 170 -5.53 -4.99 -8.01
CA ALA A 170 -6.17 -3.94 -8.80
C ALA A 170 -5.40 -3.63 -10.10
N GLU A 171 -4.06 -3.63 -10.04
CA GLU A 171 -3.23 -3.38 -11.22
C GLU A 171 -3.30 -4.54 -12.24
N GLY A 172 -3.28 -5.78 -11.75
CA GLY A 172 -3.42 -6.96 -12.59
C GLY A 172 -4.73 -6.97 -13.38
N ALA A 173 -5.80 -6.40 -12.82
CA ALA A 173 -7.09 -6.27 -13.50
C ALA A 173 -6.95 -5.44 -14.79
N TYR A 174 -6.31 -4.27 -14.76
CA TYR A 174 -6.19 -3.48 -16.00
C TYR A 174 -5.11 -4.04 -16.94
N MET A 175 -4.00 -4.58 -16.41
CA MET A 175 -2.90 -5.11 -17.23
C MET A 175 -3.34 -6.28 -18.12
N ASN A 176 -4.29 -7.09 -17.65
CA ASN A 176 -4.83 -8.22 -18.41
C ASN A 176 -5.92 -7.81 -19.41
N ASN A 177 -6.55 -6.65 -19.20
CA ASN A 177 -7.71 -6.23 -19.97
C ASN A 177 -7.36 -5.14 -21.00
N ILE A 178 -6.75 -4.03 -20.59
CA ILE A 178 -6.61 -2.84 -21.44
C ILE A 178 -5.72 -3.06 -22.68
N PRO A 179 -4.56 -3.74 -22.62
CA PRO A 179 -3.80 -4.07 -23.84
C PRO A 179 -4.58 -4.98 -24.80
N ASP A 180 -5.46 -5.81 -24.26
CA ASP A 180 -6.31 -6.72 -25.03
C ASP A 180 -7.54 -5.99 -25.63
N PHE A 181 -7.98 -4.86 -25.05
CA PHE A 181 -8.99 -3.97 -25.67
C PHE A 181 -8.53 -3.53 -27.06
N GLU A 182 -7.32 -2.99 -27.17
CA GLU A 182 -6.81 -2.49 -28.46
C GLU A 182 -6.68 -3.61 -29.49
N LYS A 183 -6.24 -4.80 -29.05
CA LYS A 183 -6.10 -5.96 -29.93
C LYS A 183 -7.46 -6.46 -30.42
N LYS A 184 -8.43 -6.62 -29.50
CA LYS A 184 -9.78 -7.16 -29.80
C LYS A 184 -10.67 -6.19 -30.57
N LEU A 185 -10.48 -4.88 -30.39
CA LEU A 185 -11.13 -3.84 -31.20
C LEU A 185 -10.61 -3.83 -32.65
N LYS A 186 -9.33 -4.18 -32.86
CA LYS A 186 -8.69 -4.24 -34.19
C LYS A 186 -8.96 -5.54 -34.95
N THR A 187 -9.42 -6.61 -34.29
CA THR A 187 -9.71 -7.91 -34.93
C THR A 187 -11.13 -8.02 -35.50
N LYS A 188 -11.33 -8.92 -36.47
CA LYS A 188 -12.63 -9.19 -37.15
C LYS A 188 -13.80 -9.58 -36.21
N SER A 189 -13.55 -9.80 -34.93
CA SER A 189 -14.56 -10.12 -33.91
C SER A 189 -15.50 -8.94 -33.56
N LYS A 190 -15.14 -7.68 -33.87
CA LYS A 190 -15.96 -6.47 -33.63
C LYS A 190 -16.69 -6.49 -32.26
N GLN A 191 -15.97 -6.78 -31.18
CA GLN A 191 -16.55 -6.62 -29.85
C GLN A 191 -16.66 -5.12 -29.54
N SER A 192 -17.80 -4.69 -29.02
CA SER A 192 -18.00 -3.27 -28.71
C SER A 192 -17.21 -2.84 -27.49
N SER A 193 -16.85 -1.56 -27.39
CA SER A 193 -16.09 -1.06 -26.25
C SER A 193 -16.89 -1.13 -24.94
N ASP A 194 -18.21 -0.97 -25.00
CA ASP A 194 -19.10 -1.14 -23.84
C ASP A 194 -18.95 -2.54 -23.21
N PHE A 195 -18.91 -3.60 -24.03
CA PHE A 195 -18.69 -4.96 -23.55
C PHE A 195 -17.34 -5.10 -22.82
N MET A 196 -16.29 -4.50 -23.40
CA MET A 196 -14.95 -4.57 -22.82
C MET A 196 -14.88 -3.85 -21.47
N TYR A 197 -15.53 -2.69 -21.32
CA TYR A 197 -15.65 -1.99 -20.04
C TYR A 197 -16.37 -2.82 -18.98
N CYS A 198 -17.49 -3.49 -19.33
CA CYS A 198 -18.14 -4.44 -18.43
C CYS A 198 -17.21 -5.59 -18.03
N TYR A 199 -16.47 -6.15 -19.00
CA TYR A 199 -15.54 -7.25 -18.76
C TYR A 199 -14.45 -6.85 -17.77
N TYR A 200 -13.89 -5.64 -17.88
CA TYR A 200 -12.90 -5.13 -16.94
C TYR A 200 -13.46 -4.99 -15.50
N VAL A 201 -14.68 -4.47 -15.35
CA VAL A 201 -15.37 -4.39 -14.05
C VAL A 201 -15.58 -5.77 -13.44
N LEU A 202 -15.99 -6.76 -14.24
CA LEU A 202 -16.20 -8.14 -13.80
C LEU A 202 -14.89 -8.85 -13.44
N ASP A 203 -13.80 -8.65 -14.20
CA ASP A 203 -12.49 -9.19 -13.86
C ASP A 203 -11.98 -8.63 -12.53
N THR A 204 -12.19 -7.33 -12.29
CA THR A 204 -11.87 -6.68 -11.01
C THR A 204 -12.60 -7.36 -9.86
N LYS A 205 -13.92 -7.60 -9.99
CA LYS A 205 -14.71 -8.35 -9.00
C LYS A 205 -14.18 -9.77 -8.79
N ASN A 206 -13.83 -10.48 -9.86
CA ASN A 206 -13.34 -11.85 -9.80
C ASN A 206 -12.00 -11.97 -9.08
N ARG A 207 -11.12 -10.98 -9.24
CA ARG A 207 -9.86 -10.89 -8.49
C ARG A 207 -10.09 -10.65 -7.01
N ILE A 208 -10.99 -9.73 -6.64
CA ILE A 208 -11.37 -9.51 -5.24
C ILE A 208 -11.94 -10.80 -4.64
N ASN A 209 -12.87 -11.46 -5.36
CA ASN A 209 -13.47 -12.73 -4.94
C ASN A 209 -12.38 -13.80 -4.71
N SER A 210 -11.45 -13.94 -5.65
CA SER A 210 -10.41 -14.97 -5.57
C SER A 210 -9.46 -14.73 -4.41
N LEU A 211 -9.02 -13.47 -4.23
CA LEU A 211 -8.16 -13.07 -3.11
C LEU A 211 -8.83 -13.39 -1.76
N LEU A 212 -10.06 -12.91 -1.55
CA LEU A 212 -10.77 -13.09 -0.29
C LEU A 212 -11.14 -14.55 -0.03
N LYS A 213 -11.56 -15.30 -1.06
CA LYS A 213 -11.83 -16.75 -0.95
C LYS A 213 -10.59 -17.50 -0.48
N ASN A 214 -9.43 -17.20 -1.07
CA ASN A 214 -8.17 -17.86 -0.73
C ASN A 214 -7.76 -17.57 0.72
N ILE A 215 -7.82 -16.30 1.14
CA ILE A 215 -7.51 -15.92 2.53
C ILE A 215 -8.51 -16.56 3.50
N ARG A 216 -9.80 -16.54 3.16
CA ARG A 216 -10.85 -17.14 4.00
C ARG A 216 -10.65 -18.64 4.17
N GLY A 217 -10.29 -19.36 3.11
CA GLY A 217 -10.04 -20.80 3.18
C GLY A 217 -8.88 -21.16 4.12
N GLU A 218 -7.79 -20.40 4.11
CA GLU A 218 -6.68 -20.59 5.05
C GLU A 218 -7.04 -20.15 6.48
N PHE A 219 -7.82 -19.08 6.61
CA PHE A 219 -8.32 -18.62 7.91
C PHE A 219 -9.22 -19.65 8.58
N GLU A 220 -10.13 -20.29 7.83
CA GLU A 220 -11.01 -21.33 8.36
C GLU A 220 -10.23 -22.55 8.86
N LYS A 221 -9.19 -22.98 8.13
CA LYS A 221 -8.29 -24.05 8.59
C LYS A 221 -7.62 -23.68 9.92
N SER A 222 -7.13 -22.44 10.02
CA SER A 222 -6.48 -21.97 11.25
C SER A 222 -7.46 -21.88 12.42
N HIS A 223 -8.67 -21.37 12.16
CA HIS A 223 -9.74 -21.24 13.14
C HIS A 223 -10.23 -22.58 13.67
N GLN A 224 -10.47 -23.55 12.78
CA GLN A 224 -10.90 -24.90 13.13
C GLN A 224 -9.86 -25.64 13.97
N ASN A 225 -8.57 -25.44 13.67
CA ASN A 225 -7.47 -26.04 14.40
C ASN A 225 -7.12 -25.32 15.72
N GLN A 226 -7.90 -24.29 16.11
CA GLN A 226 -7.58 -23.43 17.26
C GLN A 226 -6.15 -22.88 17.21
N ASN A 227 -5.63 -22.64 16.02
CA ASN A 227 -4.31 -22.06 15.84
C ASN A 227 -4.42 -20.54 15.97
N PHE A 228 -4.03 -20.02 17.13
CA PHE A 228 -3.89 -18.59 17.38
C PHE A 228 -2.54 -18.30 18.04
N LEU A 229 -2.05 -17.10 17.80
CA LEU A 229 -0.94 -16.57 18.58
C LEU A 229 -1.45 -16.31 20.00
N ASN A 230 -1.12 -17.21 20.94
CA ASN A 230 -1.26 -16.95 22.36
C ASN A 230 -0.33 -15.79 22.73
N PHE A 231 -0.91 -14.65 23.08
CA PHE A 231 -0.23 -13.71 23.97
C PHE A 231 -0.55 -14.20 25.38
N THR A 232 0.21 -15.16 25.91
CA THR A 232 0.11 -15.52 27.32
C THR A 232 0.71 -14.38 28.14
N ASP A 233 -0.16 -13.49 28.63
CA ASP A 233 0.09 -12.62 29.78
C ASP A 233 -0.09 -13.43 31.08
N GLU A 234 0.68 -14.50 31.26
CA GLU A 234 0.87 -15.07 32.60
C GLU A 234 2.15 -14.47 33.15
N VAL A 235 1.97 -13.29 33.75
CA VAL A 235 2.94 -12.62 34.61
C VAL A 235 3.11 -13.49 35.85
N THR A 236 4.21 -14.24 35.94
CA THR A 236 4.80 -14.60 37.22
C THR A 236 5.63 -13.43 37.71
N ASP A 237 5.24 -12.92 38.88
CA ASP A 237 5.64 -11.67 39.49
C ASP A 237 7.02 -11.76 40.15
N ASP A 238 8.07 -12.05 39.36
CA ASP A 238 9.45 -12.06 39.85
C ASP A 238 10.29 -11.00 39.11
N GLU A 239 10.44 -9.83 39.74
CA GLU A 239 11.17 -8.63 39.27
C GLU A 239 12.69 -8.82 39.04
N LYS A 240 13.22 -10.03 38.83
CA LYS A 240 14.67 -10.25 38.71
C LYS A 240 15.17 -11.07 37.53
N ASN A 241 14.32 -11.47 36.59
CA ASN A 241 14.79 -12.17 35.39
C ASN A 241 14.05 -11.70 34.13
N TYR A 242 14.53 -10.62 33.51
CA TYR A 242 14.16 -10.30 32.12
C TYR A 242 14.93 -11.22 31.17
N HIS A 243 14.50 -12.47 31.07
CA HIS A 243 14.87 -13.32 29.95
C HIS A 243 13.98 -12.96 28.77
N VAL A 244 14.59 -12.71 27.61
CA VAL A 244 13.88 -12.43 26.35
C VAL A 244 12.96 -13.62 26.04
N ASN A 245 11.71 -13.53 26.45
CA ASN A 245 10.68 -14.50 26.13
C ASN A 245 10.42 -14.46 24.62
N GLU A 246 10.13 -15.62 24.06
CA GLU A 246 9.80 -15.84 22.64
C GLU A 246 8.70 -14.87 22.15
N SER A 247 7.83 -14.40 23.05
CA SER A 247 6.79 -13.38 22.83
C SER A 247 7.34 -11.99 22.48
N ASP A 248 8.42 -11.54 23.10
CA ASP A 248 8.98 -10.20 22.88
C ASP A 248 9.77 -10.13 21.58
N SER A 249 10.43 -11.22 21.18
CA SER A 249 11.03 -11.35 19.85
C SER A 249 9.97 -11.23 18.73
N LEU A 250 8.79 -11.80 18.95
CA LEU A 250 7.67 -11.75 18.02
C LEU A 250 7.00 -10.37 17.98
N LYS A 251 6.86 -9.70 19.14
CA LYS A 251 6.39 -8.31 19.23
C LYS A 251 7.35 -7.35 18.54
N LEU A 252 8.66 -7.51 18.76
CA LEU A 252 9.69 -6.73 18.07
C LEU A 252 9.58 -6.92 16.56
N ARG A 253 9.52 -8.17 16.09
CA ARG A 253 9.39 -8.47 14.66
C ARG A 253 8.13 -7.86 14.05
N LYS A 254 7.00 -7.91 14.76
CA LYS A 254 5.75 -7.24 14.35
C LYS A 254 5.90 -5.71 14.29
N LEU A 255 6.53 -5.10 15.29
CA LEU A 255 6.80 -3.66 15.30
C LEU A 255 7.65 -3.25 14.08
N VAL A 256 8.76 -3.94 13.85
CA VAL A 256 9.63 -3.73 12.68
C VAL A 256 8.86 -3.91 11.38
N GLN A 257 8.03 -4.95 11.26
CA GLN A 257 7.20 -5.20 10.09
C GLN A 257 6.20 -4.07 9.84
N ASN A 258 5.55 -3.57 10.90
CA ASN A 258 4.58 -2.47 10.80
C ASN A 258 5.25 -1.19 10.34
N ILE A 259 6.39 -0.82 10.92
CA ILE A 259 7.17 0.37 10.54
C ILE A 259 7.68 0.24 9.10
N THR A 260 8.25 -0.92 8.75
CA THR A 260 8.71 -1.19 7.37
C THR A 260 7.55 -1.08 6.38
N THR A 261 6.39 -1.60 6.74
CA THR A 261 5.19 -1.52 5.90
C THR A 261 4.73 -0.07 5.75
N ALA A 262 4.67 0.70 6.84
CA ALA A 262 4.32 2.11 6.81
C ALA A 262 5.24 2.91 5.88
N PHE A 263 6.55 2.64 5.93
CA PHE A 263 7.55 3.29 5.05
C PHE A 263 7.23 3.12 3.56
N TYR A 264 6.77 1.95 3.12
CA TYR A 264 6.45 1.72 1.71
C TYR A 264 5.05 2.17 1.31
N ILE A 265 4.10 2.19 2.24
CA ILE A 265 2.70 2.58 1.97
C ILE A 265 2.53 4.09 1.94
N GLN A 266 3.15 4.79 2.88
CA GLN A 266 2.95 6.22 3.08
C GLN A 266 3.90 7.02 2.18
N MET A 267 3.45 8.19 1.72
CA MET A 267 4.41 9.13 1.14
C MET A 267 5.41 9.54 2.23
N PRO A 268 6.68 9.80 1.89
CA PRO A 268 7.68 10.22 2.86
C PRO A 268 7.18 11.44 3.66
N ASP A 269 7.14 11.30 4.98
CA ASP A 269 6.62 12.34 5.87
C ASP A 269 7.54 13.58 5.76
N SER A 270 6.95 14.69 5.30
CA SER A 270 7.70 15.93 5.04
C SER A 270 8.21 16.57 6.34
N ASN A 271 7.54 16.35 7.47
CA ASN A 271 8.00 16.85 8.77
C ASN A 271 9.23 16.06 9.23
N LEU A 272 9.21 14.73 9.10
CA LEU A 272 10.36 13.89 9.45
C LEU A 272 11.58 14.22 8.57
N ILE A 273 11.36 14.45 7.28
CA ILE A 273 12.42 14.89 6.36
C ILE A 273 12.98 16.24 6.80
N ASP A 274 12.13 17.21 7.14
CA ASP A 274 12.57 18.53 7.59
C ASP A 274 13.43 18.43 8.86
N TYR A 275 12.96 17.70 9.88
CA TYR A 275 13.74 17.47 11.11
C TYR A 275 15.07 16.76 10.85
N ALA A 276 15.06 15.66 10.10
CA ALA A 276 16.28 14.90 9.79
C ALA A 276 17.30 15.74 8.99
N SER A 277 16.81 16.59 8.09
CA SER A 277 17.63 17.49 7.28
C SER A 277 18.30 18.58 8.12
N LYS A 278 17.58 19.17 9.07
CA LYS A 278 18.08 20.19 10.00
C LYS A 278 19.14 19.65 10.95
N ILE A 279 18.93 18.45 11.50
CA ILE A 279 19.89 17.82 12.43
C ILE A 279 21.21 17.44 11.71
N SER A 280 21.15 17.17 10.40
CA SER A 280 22.29 16.70 9.61
C SER A 280 22.88 17.76 8.68
N ASP A 281 22.35 18.99 8.68
CA ASP A 281 22.78 20.09 7.81
C ASP A 281 22.78 19.72 6.31
N VAL A 282 21.69 19.11 5.84
CA VAL A 282 21.51 18.74 4.42
C VAL A 282 20.26 19.40 3.82
N SER A 283 20.22 19.52 2.50
CA SER A 283 19.05 20.07 1.81
C SER A 283 17.81 19.18 1.99
N VAL A 284 16.69 19.77 2.45
CA VAL A 284 15.37 19.12 2.56
C VAL A 284 14.98 18.42 1.25
N ASN A 285 15.16 19.12 0.12
CA ASN A 285 14.81 18.60 -1.21
C ASN A 285 15.70 17.42 -1.62
N GLN A 286 16.99 17.47 -1.26
CA GLN A 286 17.92 16.38 -1.54
C GLN A 286 17.55 15.14 -0.73
N LEU A 287 17.29 15.30 0.58
CA LEU A 287 16.86 14.19 1.43
C LEU A 287 15.53 13.60 0.96
N LYS A 288 14.55 14.44 0.63
CA LYS A 288 13.25 14.01 0.09
C LYS A 288 13.41 13.15 -1.17
N SER A 289 14.24 13.57 -2.10
CA SER A 289 14.55 12.80 -3.31
C SER A 289 15.21 11.46 -2.99
N ILE A 290 16.16 11.43 -2.06
CA ILE A 290 16.85 10.20 -1.64
C ILE A 290 15.85 9.23 -1.00
N ILE A 291 15.06 9.68 -0.02
CA ILE A 291 14.07 8.83 0.65
C ILE A 291 13.05 8.27 -0.34
N PHE A 292 12.56 9.09 -1.26
CA PHE A 292 11.66 8.64 -2.32
C PHE A 292 12.31 7.58 -3.23
N LYS A 293 13.58 7.77 -3.62
CA LYS A 293 14.32 6.77 -4.41
C LYS A 293 14.57 5.49 -3.60
N VAL A 294 14.87 5.59 -2.30
CA VAL A 294 15.00 4.43 -1.39
C VAL A 294 13.70 3.63 -1.35
N GLN A 295 12.57 4.30 -1.13
CA GLN A 295 11.24 3.66 -1.11
C GLN A 295 10.89 2.92 -2.42
N ASN A 296 11.42 3.37 -3.56
CA ASN A 296 11.13 2.75 -4.86
C ASN A 296 12.17 1.71 -5.31
N LYS A 297 13.43 1.82 -4.88
CA LYS A 297 14.56 1.02 -5.41
C LYS A 297 15.19 0.06 -4.40
N VAL A 298 14.99 0.27 -3.11
CA VAL A 298 15.55 -0.59 -2.06
C VAL A 298 14.57 -1.71 -1.75
N SER A 299 15.09 -2.92 -1.54
CA SER A 299 14.26 -4.08 -1.21
C SER A 299 13.65 -3.93 0.19
N ARG A 300 12.46 -4.50 0.38
CA ARG A 300 11.79 -4.47 1.68
C ARG A 300 12.65 -5.11 2.76
N ASP A 301 13.33 -6.20 2.42
CA ASP A 301 14.19 -6.93 3.34
C ASP A 301 15.37 -6.08 3.82
N ASP A 302 15.93 -5.22 2.96
CA ASP A 302 17.03 -4.34 3.39
C ASP A 302 16.54 -3.25 4.35
N VAL A 303 15.34 -2.70 4.11
CA VAL A 303 14.70 -1.73 5.05
C VAL A 303 14.31 -2.40 6.36
N PHE A 304 13.76 -3.61 6.29
CA PHE A 304 13.44 -4.44 7.45
C PHE A 304 14.70 -4.68 8.29
N LYS A 305 15.79 -5.12 7.67
CA LYS A 305 17.08 -5.37 8.34
C LYS A 305 17.64 -4.11 9.01
N LEU A 306 17.54 -2.95 8.36
CA LEU A 306 17.98 -1.69 8.97
C LEU A 306 17.20 -1.37 10.24
N ILE A 307 15.87 -1.42 10.15
CA ILE A 307 14.97 -1.10 11.27
C ILE A 307 15.16 -2.12 12.40
N GLU A 308 15.17 -3.41 12.07
CA GLU A 308 15.42 -4.51 13.00
C GLU A 308 16.74 -4.33 13.75
N SER A 309 17.80 -3.98 13.04
CA SER A 309 19.13 -3.78 13.65
C SER A 309 19.15 -2.59 14.62
N ILE A 310 18.44 -1.50 14.31
CA ILE A 310 18.34 -0.34 15.21
C ILE A 310 17.55 -0.71 16.48
N VAL A 311 16.42 -1.39 16.31
CA VAL A 311 15.53 -1.76 17.41
C VAL A 311 16.18 -2.83 18.30
N ASN A 312 16.81 -3.86 17.71
CA ASN A 312 17.51 -4.91 18.44
C ASN A 312 18.65 -4.34 19.29
N GLU A 313 19.38 -3.35 18.80
CA GLU A 313 20.44 -2.74 19.58
C GLU A 313 19.90 -2.02 20.83
N TYR A 314 18.71 -1.44 20.75
CA TYR A 314 18.10 -0.76 21.89
C TYR A 314 17.46 -1.74 22.88
N VAL A 315 16.67 -2.69 22.37
CA VAL A 315 15.85 -3.59 23.20
C VAL A 315 16.63 -4.80 23.67
N VAL A 316 17.36 -5.47 22.77
CA VAL A 316 18.03 -6.74 23.07
C VAL A 316 19.43 -6.50 23.64
N VAL A 317 20.24 -5.67 22.98
CA VAL A 317 21.65 -5.46 23.39
C VAL A 317 21.77 -4.54 24.60
N LYS A 318 20.83 -3.61 24.76
CA LYS A 318 20.81 -2.66 25.88
C LYS A 318 19.68 -2.89 26.88
N GLU A 319 18.94 -3.99 26.73
CA GLU A 319 17.94 -4.47 27.69
C GLU A 319 16.86 -3.41 28.05
N HIS A 320 16.50 -2.53 27.11
CA HIS A 320 15.37 -1.60 27.29
C HIS A 320 14.04 -2.27 26.97
N LYS A 321 12.95 -1.77 27.56
CA LYS A 321 11.60 -2.25 27.24
C LYS A 321 11.22 -1.82 25.82
N LEU A 322 10.49 -2.68 25.12
CA LEU A 322 10.00 -2.41 23.77
C LEU A 322 9.14 -1.14 23.70
N ASP A 323 8.33 -0.89 24.73
CA ASP A 323 7.45 0.29 24.81
C ASP A 323 8.24 1.62 24.90
N ASP A 324 9.51 1.57 25.32
CA ASP A 324 10.36 2.75 25.46
C ASP A 324 10.87 3.28 24.11
N ILE A 325 10.63 2.57 23.00
CA ILE A 325 11.04 2.99 21.65
C ILE A 325 10.40 4.33 21.25
N HIS A 326 9.23 4.64 21.80
CA HIS A 326 8.53 5.90 21.50
C HIS A 326 9.00 7.07 22.37
N THR A 327 9.94 6.85 23.29
CA THR A 327 10.40 7.88 24.24
C THR A 327 11.57 8.69 23.69
N ASN A 328 11.89 9.80 24.36
CA ASN A 328 13.10 10.57 24.07
C ASN A 328 14.38 9.79 24.38
N ASN A 329 14.33 8.79 25.27
CA ASN A 329 15.49 7.96 25.62
C ASN A 329 15.95 7.14 24.41
N PHE A 330 15.00 6.57 23.65
CA PHE A 330 15.30 5.89 22.39
C PHE A 330 15.95 6.82 21.38
N LEU A 331 15.41 8.03 21.20
CA LEU A 331 15.97 9.01 20.26
C LEU A 331 17.41 9.39 20.63
N ILE A 332 17.66 9.70 21.90
CA ILE A 332 19.01 10.04 22.40
C ILE A 332 19.97 8.86 22.19
N PHE A 333 19.51 7.64 22.46
CA PHE A 333 20.29 6.42 22.25
C PHE A 333 20.64 6.22 20.76
N ALA A 334 19.64 6.24 19.88
CA ALA A 334 19.82 6.00 18.46
C ALA A 334 20.72 7.06 17.83
N LEU A 335 20.59 8.34 18.21
CA LEU A 335 21.48 9.39 17.74
C LEU A 335 22.94 9.15 18.13
N LYS A 336 23.20 8.61 19.33
CA LYS A 336 24.55 8.21 19.77
C LYS A 336 25.05 6.98 19.01
N LEU A 337 24.16 6.04 18.68
CA LEU A 337 24.50 4.78 18.00
C LEU A 337 25.17 5.01 16.64
N PHE A 338 24.75 6.01 15.88
CA PHE A 338 25.37 6.37 14.60
C PHE A 338 26.87 6.69 14.72
N GLY A 339 27.28 7.28 15.84
CA GLY A 339 28.67 7.67 16.10
C GLY A 339 29.59 6.53 16.55
N VAL A 340 29.05 5.35 16.86
CA VAL A 340 29.82 4.22 17.38
C VAL A 340 30.64 3.54 16.27
N ASN A 341 31.90 3.23 16.54
CA ASN A 341 32.80 2.56 15.59
C ASN A 341 32.42 1.08 15.38
N THR A 342 32.68 0.56 14.18
CA THR A 342 32.30 -0.80 13.71
C THR A 342 33.00 -1.97 14.43
N LYS A 343 33.83 -1.72 15.44
CA LYS A 343 34.68 -2.74 16.06
C LYS A 343 34.02 -3.59 17.16
N ALA A 344 32.71 -3.51 17.41
CA ALA A 344 32.11 -4.33 18.50
C ALA A 344 30.72 -4.98 18.23
N PRO A 345 29.67 -4.34 17.69
CA PRO A 345 28.37 -5.04 17.54
C PRO A 345 28.00 -5.40 16.09
N ALA A 346 27.52 -6.63 15.88
CA ALA A 346 27.06 -7.13 14.58
C ALA A 346 25.97 -6.24 13.96
N ASN A 347 25.03 -5.74 14.78
CA ASN A 347 23.94 -4.87 14.32
C ASN A 347 24.45 -3.52 13.78
N ILE A 348 25.47 -2.91 14.41
CA ILE A 348 26.03 -1.62 13.95
C ILE A 348 26.66 -1.76 12.56
N LYS A 349 27.30 -2.90 12.30
CA LYS A 349 27.85 -3.21 10.98
C LYS A 349 26.72 -3.31 9.95
N VAL A 350 25.65 -4.04 10.25
CA VAL A 350 24.47 -4.16 9.37
C VAL A 350 23.83 -2.80 9.10
N ILE A 351 23.64 -1.95 10.13
CA ILE A 351 23.11 -0.59 9.97
C ILE A 351 23.94 0.19 8.94
N LYS A 352 25.27 0.18 9.06
CA LYS A 352 26.17 0.91 8.16
C LYS A 352 26.16 0.36 6.74
N GLU A 353 26.08 -0.95 6.56
CA GLU A 353 25.97 -1.61 5.25
C GLU A 353 24.65 -1.29 4.55
N CYS A 354 23.53 -1.34 5.28
CA CYS A 354 22.22 -0.93 4.79
C CYS A 354 22.22 0.53 4.35
N LEU A 355 22.67 1.45 5.22
CA LEU A 355 22.70 2.88 4.90
C LEU A 355 23.59 3.19 3.67
N SER A 356 24.72 2.49 3.53
CA SER A 356 25.57 2.61 2.35
C SER A 356 24.85 2.16 1.09
N THR A 357 24.15 1.02 1.14
CA THR A 357 23.32 0.52 0.04
C THR A 357 22.20 1.49 -0.32
N PHE A 358 21.58 2.13 0.68
CA PHE A 358 20.46 3.04 0.48
C PHE A 358 20.92 4.32 -0.18
N LEU A 359 22.09 4.85 0.21
CA LEU A 359 22.69 5.98 -0.46
C LEU A 359 23.12 5.65 -1.90
N LEU A 360 23.69 4.48 -2.16
CA LEU A 360 24.07 4.08 -3.52
C LEU A 360 22.85 3.95 -4.45
N LYS A 361 21.72 3.45 -3.92
CA LYS A 361 20.48 3.31 -4.69
C LYS A 361 19.66 4.60 -4.74
N GLY A 362 19.79 5.45 -3.72
CA GLY A 362 18.99 6.66 -3.50
C GLY A 362 19.64 7.97 -3.96
N ALA A 363 20.96 8.08 -3.98
CA ALA A 363 21.70 9.23 -4.50
C ALA A 363 22.21 8.94 -5.92
N ASP A 364 22.30 9.95 -6.77
CA ASP A 364 22.96 9.78 -8.08
C ASP A 364 24.48 9.73 -7.84
N ILE A 365 25.19 8.82 -8.54
CA ILE A 365 26.61 8.46 -8.32
C ILE A 365 27.55 9.69 -8.25
N LYS A 366 27.18 10.80 -8.90
CA LYS A 366 27.94 12.06 -8.89
C LYS A 366 27.95 12.78 -7.53
N ASP A 367 26.94 12.59 -6.68
CA ASP A 367 26.84 13.22 -5.36
C ASP A 367 27.65 12.49 -4.27
N VAL A 368 27.90 11.19 -4.45
CA VAL A 368 28.53 10.30 -3.45
C VAL A 368 30.06 10.50 -3.36
N ASN A 369 30.69 11.08 -4.40
CA ASN A 369 32.14 11.25 -4.50
C ASN A 369 32.71 12.46 -3.72
N ARG A 370 31.88 13.23 -2.99
CA ARG A 370 32.34 14.29 -2.08
C ARG A 370 32.29 13.77 -0.64
N ASN A 371 33.39 13.17 -0.17
CA ASN A 371 33.53 12.44 1.10
C ASN A 371 32.89 13.08 2.35
N LYS A 372 32.81 14.42 2.45
CA LYS A 372 32.15 15.12 3.57
C LYS A 372 30.62 15.11 3.45
N LYS A 373 30.06 15.35 2.25
CA LYS A 373 28.61 15.36 2.01
C LYS A 373 27.98 13.97 2.17
N THR A 374 28.71 12.91 1.85
CA THR A 374 28.21 11.54 1.94
C THR A 374 27.90 11.15 3.38
N LYS A 375 28.75 11.52 4.34
CA LYS A 375 28.55 11.21 5.77
C LYS A 375 27.32 11.92 6.34
N ASP A 376 27.14 13.20 6.00
CA ASP A 376 26.00 14.00 6.47
C ASP A 376 24.69 13.51 5.84
N LEU A 377 24.73 13.08 4.57
CA LEU A 377 23.59 12.41 3.92
C LEU A 377 23.29 11.04 4.53
N THR A 378 24.32 10.23 4.87
CA THR A 378 24.13 8.95 5.58
C THR A 378 23.45 9.20 6.92
N ARG A 379 23.91 10.22 7.64
CA ARG A 379 23.35 10.63 8.92
C ARG A 379 21.90 11.07 8.78
N ALA A 380 21.58 11.87 7.76
CA ALA A 380 20.22 12.34 7.50
C ALA A 380 19.26 11.19 7.21
N VAL A 381 19.68 10.24 6.36
CA VAL A 381 18.88 9.03 6.08
C VAL A 381 18.69 8.20 7.35
N TYR A 382 19.74 8.00 8.14
CA TYR A 382 19.65 7.28 9.41
C TYR A 382 18.66 7.94 10.38
N ILE A 383 18.78 9.25 10.58
CA ILE A 383 17.90 10.01 11.49
C ILE A 383 16.45 9.96 11.03
N TYR A 384 16.19 10.01 9.72
CA TYR A 384 14.85 9.82 9.19
C TYR A 384 14.24 8.47 9.63
N PHE A 385 14.99 7.37 9.49
CA PHE A 385 14.53 6.05 9.95
C PHE A 385 14.35 6.01 11.48
N VAL A 386 15.23 6.62 12.26
CA VAL A 386 15.10 6.69 13.72
C VAL A 386 13.81 7.44 14.12
N LEU A 387 13.54 8.59 13.52
CA LEU A 387 12.33 9.36 13.81
C LEU A 387 11.07 8.61 13.39
N MET A 388 11.12 7.88 12.27
CA MET A 388 10.02 7.02 11.83
C MET A 388 9.76 5.86 12.79
N ILE A 389 10.82 5.28 13.37
CA ILE A 389 10.70 4.23 14.40
C ILE A 389 10.10 4.81 15.69
N GLN A 390 10.51 6.02 16.06
CA GLN A 390 10.04 6.69 17.28
C GLN A 390 8.57 7.10 17.18
N GLN A 391 8.07 7.45 15.99
CA GLN A 391 6.66 7.79 15.79
C GLN A 391 5.76 6.65 16.30
N LYS A 392 4.80 7.00 17.17
CA LYS A 392 3.77 6.06 17.61
C LYS A 392 2.98 5.63 16.37
N ALA A 393 2.93 4.32 16.12
CA ALA A 393 2.31 3.73 14.93
C ALA A 393 0.82 4.07 14.84
#